data_AF-A0A8T3R021-F1
#
_entry.id   AF-A0A8T3R021-F1
#
_cell.length_a   1.000
_cell.length_b   1.000
_cell.length_c   1.000
_cell.angle_alpha   90.00
_cell.angle_beta   90.00
_cell.angle_gamma   90.00
#
_symmetry.space_group_name_H-M   'P 1'
#
loop_
_entity.id
_entity.type
_entity.pdbx_description
1 polymer ?
#
loop_
_entity_poly.entity_id
_entity_poly.type
_entity_poly.pdbx_seq_one_letter_code
_entity_poly.pdbx_strand_id
1 'polypeptide(L)'
;MSGALYERYKDALRRVLGRLDPHPGADEGRPDGQRDPVAVADGTPDPMPQPASAPPSPPTFDPQEAMVRLDAAADLGDPTAIRDLALAAATGHRAADQPDAAIEACYLALGSTPADADLHLALAELYLDRGWRTLAVDKLVLLTRLADLADDPLTRGRLCDVARTRLADEPRLTALCE
;
A
#
# COMPACT_ATOMS: atom_id res chain seq x y z
N MET A 1 -10.37 22.53 -1.60
CA MET A 1 -10.90 21.88 -0.38
C MET A 1 -10.69 22.83 0.79
N SER A 2 -11.74 23.27 1.48
CA SER A 2 -11.64 24.33 2.50
C SER A 2 -11.01 23.80 3.80
N GLY A 3 -10.05 24.53 4.39
CA GLY A 3 -9.32 24.12 5.60
C GLY A 3 -10.21 23.83 6.81
N ALA A 4 -11.43 24.36 6.84
CA ALA A 4 -12.41 24.12 7.90
C ALA A 4 -12.99 22.68 7.91
N LEU A 5 -12.92 21.96 6.79
CA LEU A 5 -13.36 20.56 6.70
C LEU A 5 -12.25 19.62 7.20
N TYR A 6 -11.00 19.95 6.88
CA TYR A 6 -9.82 19.21 7.27
C TYR A 6 -9.57 19.23 8.79
N GLU A 7 -9.78 20.37 9.44
CA GLU A 7 -9.62 20.47 10.89
C GLU A 7 -10.68 19.70 11.69
N ARG A 8 -11.94 19.69 11.22
CA ARG A 8 -13.00 18.88 11.84
C ARG A 8 -12.74 17.39 11.72
N TYR A 9 -12.18 16.97 10.59
CA TYR A 9 -11.79 15.59 10.35
C TYR A 9 -10.64 15.17 11.27
N LYS A 10 -9.60 16.00 11.42
CA LYS A 10 -8.47 15.75 12.34
C LYS A 10 -8.91 15.62 13.79
N ASP A 11 -9.81 16.48 14.26
CA ASP A 11 -10.32 16.43 15.63
C ASP A 11 -11.12 15.15 15.91
N ALA A 12 -11.87 14.65 14.92
CA ALA A 12 -12.57 13.38 15.04
C ALA A 12 -11.58 12.20 15.12
N LEU A 13 -10.51 12.21 14.31
CA LEU A 13 -9.52 11.14 14.27
C LEU A 13 -8.72 11.03 15.58
N ARG A 14 -8.29 12.16 16.16
CA ARG A 14 -7.53 12.17 17.43
C ARG A 14 -8.33 11.59 18.61
N ARG A 15 -9.65 11.77 18.63
CA ARG A 15 -10.53 11.21 19.68
C ARG A 15 -10.64 9.69 19.60
N VAL A 16 -10.51 9.12 18.41
CA VAL A 16 -10.57 7.67 18.18
C VAL A 16 -9.23 7.02 18.50
N LEU A 17 -8.13 7.66 18.13
CA LEU A 17 -6.77 7.11 18.30
C LEU A 17 -6.18 7.28 19.72
N GLY A 18 -6.71 8.21 20.53
CA GLY A 18 -6.27 8.41 21.92
C GLY A 18 -6.64 7.29 22.92
N ARG A 19 -6.97 6.08 22.46
CA ARG A 19 -7.37 4.93 23.29
C ARG A 19 -6.49 3.68 23.13
N LEU A 20 -5.38 3.77 22.41
CA LEU A 20 -4.49 2.62 22.22
C LEU A 20 -3.18 2.86 22.97
N ASP A 21 -3.01 2.13 24.07
CA ASP A 21 -1.75 2.08 24.82
C ASP A 21 -0.66 1.36 23.98
N PRO A 22 0.61 1.77 24.08
CA PRO A 22 1.71 1.18 23.34
C PRO A 22 2.21 -0.14 23.96
N HIS A 23 2.52 -1.11 23.11
CA HIS A 23 3.23 -2.33 23.50
C HIS A 23 4.76 -2.10 23.55
N PRO A 24 5.47 -2.56 24.59
CA PRO A 24 6.91 -2.43 24.67
C PRO A 24 7.66 -3.64 24.11
N GLY A 25 8.70 -3.34 23.30
CA GLY A 25 10.07 -3.85 23.47
C GLY A 25 10.46 -5.22 22.86
N ALA A 26 11.54 -5.20 22.07
CA ALA A 26 12.74 -6.08 22.11
C ALA A 26 13.59 -5.72 20.88
N ASP A 27 14.68 -4.96 20.96
CA ASP A 27 16.02 -5.23 21.52
C ASP A 27 16.81 -6.39 20.85
N GLU A 28 18.09 -6.07 20.63
CA GLU A 28 19.02 -6.51 19.60
C GLU A 28 19.70 -7.86 19.87
N GLY A 29 20.32 -8.43 18.82
CA GLY A 29 21.30 -9.50 18.96
C GLY A 29 22.10 -9.78 17.68
N ARG A 30 23.29 -9.18 17.55
CA ARG A 30 24.40 -9.61 16.67
C ARG A 30 25.33 -10.55 17.47
N PRO A 31 26.13 -11.44 16.85
CA PRO A 31 27.51 -11.03 16.52
C PRO A 31 28.12 -11.65 15.24
N ASP A 32 29.28 -11.08 14.89
CA ASP A 32 30.16 -11.31 13.73
C ASP A 32 30.79 -12.69 13.55
N GLY A 33 31.18 -12.99 12.30
CA GLY A 33 32.12 -14.06 11.94
C GLY A 33 32.85 -13.79 10.61
N GLN A 34 34.04 -13.20 10.69
CA GLN A 34 35.01 -12.96 9.61
C GLN A 34 35.94 -14.16 9.36
N ARG A 35 36.41 -14.31 8.10
CA ARG A 35 37.69 -14.87 7.56
C ARG A 35 37.46 -15.96 6.51
N ASP A 36 38.20 -16.12 5.42
CA ASP A 36 39.16 -15.35 4.58
C ASP A 36 39.37 -16.25 3.31
N PRO A 37 40.02 -15.78 2.22
CA PRO A 37 39.84 -16.32 0.88
C PRO A 37 40.81 -17.47 0.53
N VAL A 38 40.44 -18.31 -0.44
CA VAL A 38 41.36 -19.28 -1.08
C VAL A 38 41.40 -19.01 -2.58
N ALA A 39 42.61 -18.74 -3.07
CA ALA A 39 42.99 -18.58 -4.47
C ALA A 39 42.85 -19.89 -5.28
N VAL A 40 42.84 -19.85 -6.61
CA VAL A 40 43.95 -20.24 -7.54
C VAL A 40 43.43 -20.18 -9.00
N ALA A 41 44.35 -19.83 -9.91
CA ALA A 41 44.49 -20.27 -11.30
C ALA A 41 43.93 -19.38 -12.41
N ASP A 42 44.87 -18.60 -12.95
CA ASP A 42 44.93 -18.05 -14.30
C ASP A 42 44.96 -19.17 -15.36
N GLY A 43 44.21 -18.98 -16.44
CA GLY A 43 44.04 -19.93 -17.52
C GLY A 43 42.97 -19.45 -18.48
N THR A 44 43.31 -18.53 -19.36
CA THR A 44 42.40 -17.96 -20.35
C THR A 44 42.11 -18.96 -21.48
N PRO A 45 40.85 -19.41 -21.70
CA PRO A 45 40.45 -20.06 -22.93
C PRO A 45 39.98 -19.00 -23.95
N ASP A 46 40.19 -19.28 -25.24
CA ASP A 46 39.73 -18.48 -26.38
C ASP A 46 38.26 -17.99 -26.25
N PRO A 47 37.93 -16.74 -26.66
CA PRO A 47 36.58 -16.24 -26.55
C PRO A 47 35.66 -16.92 -27.57
N MET A 48 34.80 -17.81 -27.08
CA MET A 48 33.59 -18.22 -27.81
C MET A 48 32.74 -16.97 -28.12
N PRO A 49 32.08 -16.92 -29.30
CA PRO A 49 31.17 -15.84 -29.63
C PRO A 49 30.07 -15.74 -28.58
N GLN A 50 30.02 -14.61 -27.86
CA GLN A 50 28.99 -14.35 -26.85
C GLN A 50 27.62 -14.30 -27.55
N PRO A 51 26.63 -15.08 -27.09
CA PRO A 51 25.25 -14.90 -27.54
C PRO A 51 24.82 -13.47 -27.20
N ALA A 52 24.19 -12.79 -28.17
CA ALA A 52 23.70 -11.44 -28.02
C ALA A 52 22.91 -11.29 -26.71
N SER A 53 23.27 -10.31 -25.89
CA SER A 53 22.62 -10.03 -24.62
C SER A 53 21.11 -9.86 -24.84
N ALA A 54 20.32 -10.68 -24.15
CA ALA A 54 18.88 -10.48 -24.08
C ALA A 54 18.58 -9.06 -23.56
N PRO A 55 17.48 -8.42 -23.99
CA PRO A 55 17.08 -7.13 -23.45
C PRO A 55 16.94 -7.23 -21.92
N PRO A 56 17.24 -6.16 -21.16
CA PRO A 56 17.11 -6.19 -19.72
C PRO A 56 15.66 -6.53 -19.36
N SER A 57 15.48 -7.54 -18.51
CA SER A 57 14.19 -7.83 -17.91
C SER A 57 13.62 -6.56 -17.28
N PRO A 58 12.30 -6.31 -17.34
CA PRO A 58 11.71 -5.18 -16.66
C PRO A 58 12.12 -5.21 -15.17
N PRO A 59 12.34 -4.04 -14.54
CA PRO A 59 12.74 -4.01 -13.14
C PRO A 59 11.68 -4.74 -12.32
N THR A 60 12.10 -5.80 -11.64
CA THR A 60 11.29 -6.48 -10.63
C THR A 60 10.99 -5.48 -9.53
N PHE A 61 9.76 -5.50 -9.00
CA PHE A 61 9.43 -4.75 -7.79
C PHE A 61 10.44 -5.11 -6.69
N ASP A 62 11.12 -4.10 -6.15
CA ASP A 62 11.98 -4.23 -4.97
C ASP A 62 11.18 -3.75 -3.74
N PRO A 63 10.78 -4.66 -2.84
CA PRO A 63 10.01 -4.33 -1.64
C PRO A 63 10.72 -3.32 -0.73
N GLN A 64 12.05 -3.45 -0.57
CA GLN A 64 12.80 -2.60 0.34
C GLN A 64 12.98 -1.20 -0.25
N GLU A 65 13.33 -1.13 -1.53
CA GLU A 65 13.48 0.16 -2.21
C GLU A 65 12.15 0.93 -2.26
N ALA A 66 11.03 0.23 -2.42
CA ALA A 66 9.70 0.86 -2.41
C ALA A 66 9.39 1.54 -1.07
N MET A 67 9.66 0.87 0.05
CA MET A 67 9.44 1.44 1.39
C MET A 67 10.41 2.59 1.68
N VAL A 68 11.69 2.46 1.32
CA VAL A 68 12.68 3.55 1.46
C VAL A 68 12.25 4.80 0.70
N ARG A 69 11.72 4.64 -0.53
CA ARG A 69 11.22 5.78 -1.31
C ARG A 69 9.98 6.41 -0.67
N LEU A 70 9.07 5.59 -0.14
CA LEU A 70 7.89 6.09 0.56
C LEU A 70 8.26 6.88 1.82
N ASP A 71 9.17 6.35 2.64
CA ASP A 71 9.66 7.03 3.84
C ASP A 71 10.36 8.36 3.50
N ALA A 72 11.21 8.37 2.47
CA ALA A 72 11.85 9.59 2.01
C ALA A 72 10.83 10.66 1.55
N ALA A 73 9.75 10.24 0.89
CA ALA A 73 8.67 11.16 0.52
C ALA A 73 7.89 11.65 1.74
N ALA A 74 7.69 10.79 2.75
CA ALA A 74 7.07 11.16 4.02
C ALA A 74 7.89 12.21 4.76
N ASP A 75 9.20 12.06 4.81
CA ASP A 75 10.13 13.03 5.41
C ASP A 75 10.10 14.39 4.70
N LEU A 76 9.93 14.38 3.37
CA LEU A 76 9.78 15.60 2.57
C LEU A 76 8.38 16.26 2.71
N GLY A 77 7.40 15.54 3.28
CA GLY A 77 6.06 16.06 3.53
C GLY A 77 5.26 16.38 2.28
N ASP A 78 5.55 15.73 1.14
CA ASP A 78 4.76 15.89 -0.09
C ASP A 78 3.60 14.88 -0.12
N PRO A 79 2.35 15.30 0.19
CA PRO A 79 1.22 14.37 0.26
C PRO A 79 0.90 13.69 -1.07
N THR A 80 1.24 14.31 -2.20
CA THR A 80 0.99 13.74 -3.54
C THR A 80 1.98 12.62 -3.80
N ALA A 81 3.27 12.87 -3.57
CA ALA A 81 4.32 11.87 -3.73
C ALA A 81 4.13 10.69 -2.76
N ILE A 82 3.77 10.97 -1.50
CA ILE A 82 3.46 9.95 -0.50
C ILE A 82 2.31 9.04 -0.98
N ARG A 83 1.21 9.63 -1.47
CA ARG A 83 0.06 8.87 -2.00
C ARG A 83 0.49 7.98 -3.17
N ASP A 84 1.16 8.55 -4.16
CA ASP A 84 1.51 7.84 -5.39
C ASP A 84 2.48 6.68 -5.12
N LEU A 85 3.49 6.92 -4.27
CA LEU A 85 4.44 5.90 -3.87
C LEU A 85 3.79 4.80 -3.02
N ALA A 86 2.87 5.14 -2.11
CA ALA A 86 2.17 4.15 -1.30
C ALA A 86 1.24 3.26 -2.14
N LEU A 87 0.51 3.81 -3.11
CA LEU A 87 -0.32 3.01 -4.02
C LEU A 87 0.54 2.07 -4.89
N ALA A 88 1.70 2.54 -5.36
CA ALA A 88 2.65 1.72 -6.08
C ALA A 88 3.24 0.60 -5.20
N ALA A 89 3.64 0.93 -3.96
CA ALA A 89 4.15 -0.04 -2.99
C ALA A 89 3.09 -1.08 -2.61
N ALA A 90 1.86 -0.64 -2.31
CA ALA A 90 0.74 -1.53 -2.00
C ALA A 90 0.47 -2.52 -3.14
N THR A 91 0.48 -2.04 -4.39
CA THR A 91 0.32 -2.88 -5.58
C THR A 91 1.46 -3.88 -5.72
N GLY A 92 2.71 -3.43 -5.55
CA GLY A 92 3.89 -4.28 -5.64
C GLY A 92 3.94 -5.37 -4.58
N HIS A 93 3.73 -5.01 -3.31
CA HIS A 93 3.65 -5.96 -2.20
C HIS A 93 2.49 -6.95 -2.36
N ARG A 94 1.33 -6.48 -2.82
CA ARG A 94 0.20 -7.37 -3.13
C ARG A 94 0.56 -8.39 -4.21
N ALA A 95 1.20 -7.97 -5.30
CA ALA A 95 1.65 -8.86 -6.36
C ALA A 95 2.73 -9.85 -5.90
N ALA A 96 3.50 -9.49 -4.86
CA ALA A 96 4.49 -10.33 -4.21
C ALA A 96 3.92 -11.23 -3.10
N ASP A 97 2.60 -11.30 -2.93
CA ASP A 97 1.91 -12.03 -1.85
C ASP A 97 2.34 -11.59 -0.43
N GLN A 98 2.59 -10.29 -0.27
CA GLN A 98 2.98 -9.64 0.99
C GLN A 98 1.88 -8.67 1.47
N PRO A 99 0.70 -9.18 1.85
CA PRO A 99 -0.46 -8.32 2.14
C PRO A 99 -0.27 -7.43 3.37
N ASP A 100 0.51 -7.84 4.37
CA ASP A 100 0.77 -7.02 5.56
C ASP A 100 1.59 -5.76 5.22
N ALA A 101 2.64 -5.90 4.39
CA ALA A 101 3.44 -4.77 3.90
C ALA A 101 2.63 -3.86 2.97
N ALA A 102 1.75 -4.44 2.14
CA ALA A 102 0.85 -3.64 1.31
C ALA A 102 -0.12 -2.78 2.15
N ILE A 103 -0.64 -3.33 3.24
CA ILE A 103 -1.50 -2.63 4.19
C ILE A 103 -0.72 -1.55 4.93
N GLU A 104 0.50 -1.83 5.36
CA GLU A 104 1.40 -0.88 6.02
C GLU A 104 1.67 0.35 5.14
N ALA A 105 2.04 0.16 3.87
CA ALA A 105 2.25 1.25 2.93
C ALA A 105 1.03 2.18 2.81
N CYS A 106 -0.18 1.60 2.71
CA CYS A 106 -1.42 2.38 2.69
C CYS A 106 -1.63 3.18 3.99
N TYR A 107 -1.39 2.57 5.15
CA TYR A 107 -1.57 3.25 6.44
C TYR A 107 -0.57 4.38 6.67
N LEU A 108 0.69 4.22 6.24
CA LEU A 108 1.68 5.29 6.27
C LEU A 108 1.19 6.52 5.51
N ALA A 109 0.71 6.34 4.27
CA ALA A 109 0.23 7.46 3.46
C ALA A 109 -1.06 8.10 3.99
N LEU A 110 -1.95 7.30 4.58
CA LEU A 110 -3.16 7.81 5.25
C LEU A 110 -2.83 8.69 6.45
N GLY A 111 -1.64 8.57 7.07
CA GLY A 111 -1.17 9.49 8.11
C GLY A 111 -1.16 10.95 7.65
N SER A 112 -0.80 11.18 6.39
CA SER A 112 -0.73 12.53 5.77
C SER A 112 -1.99 12.89 4.98
N THR A 113 -2.64 11.90 4.36
CA THR A 113 -3.78 12.07 3.44
C THR A 113 -4.99 11.23 3.84
N PRO A 114 -5.57 11.46 5.03
CA PRO A 114 -6.47 10.49 5.64
C PRO A 114 -7.85 10.37 4.96
N ALA A 115 -8.19 11.30 4.07
CA ALA A 115 -9.42 11.29 3.28
C ALA A 115 -9.22 10.78 1.84
N ASP A 116 -8.03 10.29 1.48
CA ASP A 116 -7.72 9.84 0.13
C ASP A 116 -8.49 8.56 -0.23
N ALA A 117 -9.40 8.66 -1.20
CA ALA A 117 -10.29 7.56 -1.56
C ALA A 117 -9.55 6.37 -2.19
N ASP A 118 -8.45 6.61 -2.89
CA ASP A 118 -7.70 5.58 -3.59
C ASP A 118 -6.94 4.70 -2.60
N LEU A 119 -6.32 5.30 -1.58
CA LEU A 119 -5.69 4.57 -0.47
C LEU A 119 -6.69 3.72 0.32
N HIS A 120 -7.89 4.26 0.59
CA HIS A 120 -8.93 3.48 1.26
C HIS A 120 -9.50 2.36 0.39
N LEU A 121 -9.65 2.58 -0.93
CA LEU A 121 -10.07 1.53 -1.85
C LEU A 121 -9.02 0.41 -1.91
N ALA A 122 -7.72 0.75 -2.00
CA ALA A 122 -6.64 -0.22 -1.95
C ALA A 122 -6.71 -1.09 -0.68
N LEU A 123 -6.94 -0.48 0.50
CA LEU A 123 -7.15 -1.23 1.74
C LEU A 123 -8.36 -2.17 1.69
N ALA A 124 -9.48 -1.72 1.12
CA ALA A 124 -10.67 -2.58 1.00
C ALA A 124 -10.40 -3.82 0.16
N GLU A 125 -9.69 -3.67 -0.96
CA GLU A 125 -9.32 -4.79 -1.81
C GLU A 125 -8.31 -5.73 -1.15
N LEU A 126 -7.32 -5.20 -0.42
CA LEU A 126 -6.38 -6.01 0.37
C LEU A 126 -7.09 -6.80 1.47
N TYR A 127 -8.12 -6.23 2.09
CA TYR A 127 -8.96 -6.95 3.05
C TYR A 127 -9.75 -8.07 2.38
N LEU A 128 -10.27 -7.86 1.16
CA LEU A 128 -10.93 -8.92 0.41
C LEU A 128 -9.98 -10.07 0.08
N ASP A 129 -8.75 -9.78 -0.31
CA ASP A 129 -7.75 -10.81 -0.60
C ASP A 129 -7.41 -11.68 0.62
N ARG A 130 -7.40 -11.07 1.81
CA ARG A 130 -7.20 -11.79 3.07
C ARG A 130 -8.45 -12.51 3.59
N GLY A 131 -9.58 -12.41 2.89
CA GLY A 131 -10.86 -12.96 3.36
C GLY A 131 -11.49 -12.17 4.51
N TRP A 132 -11.01 -10.97 4.81
CA TRP A 132 -11.57 -10.06 5.83
C TRP A 132 -12.80 -9.33 5.30
N ARG A 133 -13.77 -10.10 4.80
CA ARG A 133 -14.92 -9.63 4.05
C ARG A 133 -15.72 -8.56 4.80
N THR A 134 -16.01 -8.76 6.09
CA THR A 134 -16.79 -7.81 6.88
C THR A 134 -16.15 -6.42 6.92
N LEU A 135 -14.83 -6.36 7.18
CA LEU A 135 -14.08 -5.10 7.21
C LEU A 135 -14.05 -4.42 5.83
N ALA A 136 -13.88 -5.20 4.77
CA ALA A 136 -13.91 -4.69 3.40
C ALA A 136 -15.27 -4.09 3.04
N VAL A 137 -16.37 -4.80 3.35
CA VAL A 137 -17.72 -4.32 3.06
C VAL A 137 -18.01 -3.03 3.82
N ASP A 138 -17.73 -2.98 5.12
CA ASP A 138 -17.99 -1.80 5.94
C ASP A 138 -17.22 -0.58 5.40
N LYS A 139 -15.98 -0.80 4.93
CA LYS A 139 -15.17 0.23 4.29
C LYS A 139 -15.76 0.69 2.95
N LEU A 140 -16.17 -0.23 2.08
CA LEU A 140 -16.77 0.11 0.78
C LEU A 140 -18.11 0.84 0.92
N VAL A 141 -18.95 0.45 1.90
CA VAL A 141 -20.21 1.16 2.21
C VAL A 141 -19.92 2.60 2.63
N LEU A 142 -18.94 2.80 3.52
CA LEU A 142 -18.55 4.13 3.97
C LEU A 142 -18.01 4.98 2.81
N LEU A 143 -17.10 4.42 2.00
CA LEU A 143 -16.52 5.11 0.86
C LEU A 143 -17.55 5.50 -0.19
N THR A 144 -18.52 4.62 -0.48
CA THR A 144 -19.56 4.91 -1.49
C THR A 144 -20.40 6.10 -1.07
N ARG A 145 -20.81 6.14 0.21
CA ARG A 145 -21.55 7.28 0.77
C ARG A 145 -20.74 8.57 0.79
N LEU A 146 -19.43 8.49 1.03
CA LEU A 146 -18.54 9.65 0.97
C LEU A 146 -18.40 10.18 -0.46
N ALA A 147 -18.29 9.29 -1.45
CA ALA A 147 -18.26 9.67 -2.86
C ALA A 147 -19.58 10.34 -3.29
N ASP A 148 -20.74 9.82 -2.85
CA ASP A 148 -22.03 10.46 -3.09
C ASP A 148 -22.09 11.86 -2.46
N LEU A 149 -21.66 12.01 -1.20
CA LEU A 149 -21.65 13.30 -0.51
C LEU A 149 -20.71 14.33 -1.16
N ALA A 150 -19.64 13.86 -1.79
CA ALA A 150 -18.66 14.69 -2.48
C ALA A 150 -19.04 14.98 -3.94
N ASP A 151 -20.18 14.48 -4.43
CA ASP A 151 -20.56 14.51 -5.86
C ASP A 151 -19.43 13.98 -6.77
N ASP A 152 -18.78 12.87 -6.38
CA ASP A 152 -17.68 12.23 -7.11
C ASP A 152 -18.13 10.92 -7.80
N PRO A 153 -18.69 11.01 -9.02
CA PRO A 153 -19.19 9.84 -9.74
C PRO A 153 -18.07 8.90 -10.20
N LEU A 154 -16.83 9.38 -10.35
CA LEU A 154 -15.71 8.56 -10.79
C LEU A 154 -15.25 7.62 -9.67
N THR A 155 -15.09 8.15 -8.46
CA THR A 155 -14.81 7.31 -7.28
C THR A 155 -15.96 6.36 -7.01
N ARG A 156 -17.20 6.85 -7.07
CA ARG A 156 -18.39 6.02 -6.92
C ARG A 156 -18.43 4.84 -7.89
N GLY A 157 -18.15 5.07 -9.18
CA GLY A 157 -18.11 4.02 -10.20
C GLY A 157 -17.10 2.92 -9.87
N ARG A 158 -15.86 3.28 -9.50
CA ARG A 158 -14.81 2.33 -9.13
C ARG A 158 -15.19 1.47 -7.92
N LEU A 159 -15.79 2.08 -6.89
CA LEU A 159 -16.27 1.36 -5.71
C LEU A 159 -17.34 0.33 -6.08
N CYS A 160 -18.27 0.70 -6.96
CA CYS A 160 -19.33 -0.19 -7.43
C CYS A 160 -18.84 -1.28 -8.36
N ASP A 161 -17.76 -1.06 -9.12
CA ASP A 161 -17.11 -2.11 -9.91
C ASP A 161 -16.54 -3.20 -9.00
N VAL A 162 -15.86 -2.82 -7.91
CA VAL A 162 -15.35 -3.77 -6.91
C VAL A 162 -16.50 -4.52 -6.25
N ALA A 163 -17.55 -3.81 -5.83
CA ALA A 163 -18.72 -4.40 -5.21
C ALA A 163 -19.39 -5.46 -6.11
N ARG A 164 -19.67 -5.12 -7.37
CA ARG A 164 -20.29 -6.04 -8.34
C ARG A 164 -19.40 -7.24 -8.66
N THR A 165 -18.09 -7.03 -8.73
CA THR A 165 -17.15 -8.09 -9.12
C THR A 165 -16.90 -9.08 -7.98
N ARG A 166 -16.81 -8.61 -6.74
CA ARG A 166 -16.32 -9.44 -5.61
C ARG A 166 -17.34 -9.65 -4.49
N LEU A 167 -18.43 -8.90 -4.48
CA LEU A 167 -19.41 -8.82 -3.38
C LEU A 167 -20.85 -8.74 -3.93
N ALA A 168 -21.15 -9.41 -5.05
CA ALA A 168 -22.46 -9.37 -5.70
C ALA A 168 -23.62 -9.85 -4.80
N ASP A 169 -23.30 -10.63 -3.77
CA ASP A 169 -24.21 -11.16 -2.76
C ASP A 169 -24.38 -10.24 -1.53
N GLU A 170 -23.70 -9.09 -1.46
CA GLU A 170 -23.79 -8.16 -0.34
C GLU A 170 -24.90 -7.11 -0.53
N PRO A 171 -26.06 -7.26 0.13
CA PRO A 171 -27.24 -6.42 -0.15
C PRO A 171 -27.02 -4.94 0.15
N ARG A 172 -26.16 -4.61 1.12
CA ARG A 172 -25.83 -3.22 1.46
C ARG A 172 -25.13 -2.51 0.31
N LEU A 173 -24.26 -3.21 -0.40
CA LEU A 173 -23.52 -2.65 -1.54
C LEU A 173 -24.35 -2.69 -2.81
N THR A 174 -25.15 -3.74 -3.02
CA THR A 174 -26.10 -3.80 -4.14
C THR A 174 -27.04 -2.60 -4.12
N ALA A 175 -27.69 -2.31 -3.00
CA ALA A 175 -28.60 -1.17 -2.87
C ALA A 175 -27.91 0.20 -3.08
N LEU A 176 -26.59 0.29 -2.84
CA LEU A 176 -25.81 1.51 -3.07
C LEU A 176 -25.28 1.63 -4.50
N CYS A 177 -25.30 0.56 -5.31
CA CYS A 177 -24.66 0.52 -6.62
C CYS A 177 -25.64 0.28 -7.78
N GLU A 178 -26.93 0.29 -7.48
CA GLU A 178 -28.04 0.34 -8.44
C GLU A 178 -28.22 1.74 -9.06
#